data_AF-A0A9D0IA95-F1
#
_entry.id   AF-A0A9D0IA95-F1
#
_cell.length_a   1.000
_cell.length_b   1.000
_cell.length_c   1.000
_cell.angle_alpha   90.00
_cell.angle_beta   90.00
_cell.angle_gamma   90.00
#
_symmetry.space_group_name_H-M   'P 1'
#
loop_
_entity.id
_entity.type
_entity.pdbx_description
1 polymer ?
#
loop_
_entity_poly.entity_id
_entity_poly.type
_entity_poly.pdbx_seq_one_letter_code
_entity_poly.pdbx_strand_id
1 'polypeptide(L)'
;MNILGISAYYHDSAAALLVGGRPVAAAQEERFSRRKHDPGFPANAIAWCLAEAGLGIGQLDYIVFYDKPLLKFERLLETYLAYAPRGFSSFRAAMPVWLKEKVFLKDLLRKELAALGEGDRDSLPPLLFTEHHQSHAASAFFASPFETAAVLCMDGVGEWATTSVWLGEGNRLTPQWEIDFPHSLGLLYSAFTYFTGFKVNSGEYKLMGLAPYGEPKYADLIRERLLSLKADGTFRMDMSYFNYADGLTMTGPRFDDLFGGPPRQPESPITQREMDLASSIQVVTEEIVLRLGRTIREETGVDRLCLAGGVALNCVANGRLLREGPFQDIWIQPASGDAGGALGAALSIWHQYLDEPRPVDGRDRMQGAYLGPRYGEGEIESTLEGFGAVWERLDDPELMPRLAQALADGAVIGWFQGRMEFGPRALGGRSILGDPRNQAMQTTMNLKIKYRESFRPFAPSVLAERVSEWFELDHPSPYMLLVAPVSKRVRLPLPDDEEGLFGIDKLKVPRSEIPAVTHVDYSARVQTVHRETNPRYHDLISHFDALTGCPLVVNTSFNVRGEPVVCTPADAYRCFMRTEMDYLVIENHLLAKPEQPAWKEEGDWKQAYELD
;
A
#
# COMPACT_ATOMS: atom_id res chain seq x y z
N MET A 1 12.19 -26.64 -6.12
CA MET A 1 12.93 -25.54 -6.75
C MET A 1 12.58 -24.26 -6.01
N ASN A 2 13.59 -23.44 -5.73
CA ASN A 2 13.57 -22.32 -4.82
C ASN A 2 13.99 -21.05 -5.58
N ILE A 3 13.13 -20.04 -5.62
CA ILE A 3 13.34 -18.82 -6.42
C ILE A 3 13.19 -17.61 -5.53
N LEU A 4 14.23 -16.78 -5.48
CA LEU A 4 14.22 -15.51 -4.74
C LEU A 4 14.02 -14.35 -5.72
N GLY A 5 12.96 -13.58 -5.53
CA GLY A 5 12.72 -12.32 -6.21
C GLY A 5 13.13 -11.12 -5.37
N ILE A 6 13.68 -10.09 -6.02
CA ILE A 6 14.24 -8.88 -5.39
C ILE A 6 13.71 -7.63 -6.11
N SER A 7 13.24 -6.67 -5.32
CA SER A 7 12.94 -5.30 -5.73
C SER A 7 13.74 -4.33 -4.86
N ALA A 8 14.46 -3.38 -5.47
CA ALA A 8 15.38 -2.49 -4.76
C ALA A 8 15.83 -1.26 -5.57
N TYR A 9 16.47 -0.31 -4.89
CA TYR A 9 17.16 0.87 -5.46
C TYR A 9 16.28 1.97 -6.05
N TYR A 10 15.02 2.05 -5.61
CA TYR A 10 14.10 3.16 -5.91
C TYR A 10 13.31 3.61 -4.67
N HIS A 11 12.34 2.83 -4.22
CA HIS A 11 11.67 2.89 -2.91
C HIS A 11 11.02 1.53 -2.63
N ASP A 12 10.57 1.30 -1.39
CA ASP A 12 9.83 0.08 -0.99
C ASP A 12 10.53 -1.24 -1.32
N SER A 13 11.85 -1.29 -1.11
CA SER A 13 12.65 -2.47 -1.42
C SER A 13 12.12 -3.71 -0.69
N ALA A 14 12.12 -4.85 -1.36
CA ALA A 14 11.48 -6.06 -0.87
C ALA A 14 12.15 -7.33 -1.41
N ALA A 15 11.92 -8.42 -0.70
CA ALA A 15 12.28 -9.77 -1.10
C ALA A 15 11.06 -10.69 -1.03
N ALA A 16 10.96 -11.64 -1.95
CA ALA A 16 9.94 -12.68 -1.95
C ALA A 16 10.54 -14.02 -2.36
N LEU A 17 10.23 -15.08 -1.62
CA LEU A 17 10.73 -16.43 -1.84
C LEU A 17 9.61 -17.37 -2.25
N LEU A 18 9.81 -18.04 -3.37
CA LEU A 18 8.99 -19.16 -3.81
C LEU A 18 9.68 -20.49 -3.52
N VAL A 19 8.93 -21.45 -2.98
CA VAL A 19 9.37 -22.84 -2.83
C VAL A 19 8.34 -23.73 -3.52
N GLY A 20 8.76 -24.42 -4.59
CA GLY A 20 7.87 -25.25 -5.39
C GLY A 20 6.69 -24.46 -5.98
N GLY A 21 6.94 -23.24 -6.44
CA GLY A 21 5.93 -22.35 -7.02
C GLY A 21 4.99 -21.66 -6.04
N ARG A 22 5.13 -21.91 -4.73
CA ARG A 22 4.27 -21.30 -3.70
C ARG A 22 5.02 -20.15 -3.01
N PRO A 23 4.40 -18.96 -2.85
CA PRO A 23 4.96 -17.91 -2.01
C PRO A 23 5.00 -18.36 -0.56
N VAL A 24 6.21 -18.53 -0.01
CA VAL A 24 6.39 -18.97 1.39
C VAL A 24 6.75 -17.81 2.31
N ALA A 25 7.50 -16.83 1.79
CA ALA A 25 7.95 -15.67 2.54
C ALA A 25 8.03 -14.44 1.63
N ALA A 26 7.60 -13.29 2.12
CA ALA A 26 7.79 -12.01 1.46
C ALA A 26 7.78 -10.87 2.49
N ALA A 27 8.72 -9.94 2.38
CA ALA A 27 8.81 -8.82 3.31
C ALA A 27 9.46 -7.59 2.65
N GLN A 28 9.07 -6.41 3.12
CA GLN A 28 9.69 -5.15 2.75
C GLN A 28 10.84 -4.84 3.70
N GLU A 29 11.93 -4.27 3.18
CA GLU A 29 13.13 -3.95 3.96
C GLU A 29 12.85 -2.94 5.07
N GLU A 30 11.93 -1.99 4.82
CA GLU A 30 11.52 -0.98 5.81
C GLU A 30 11.00 -1.58 7.12
N ARG A 31 10.50 -2.83 7.10
CA ARG A 31 10.04 -3.51 8.32
C ARG A 31 11.19 -3.81 9.26
N PHE A 32 12.38 -4.08 8.72
CA PHE A 32 13.58 -4.43 9.47
C PHE A 32 14.47 -3.21 9.71
N SER A 33 14.72 -2.42 8.66
CA SER A 33 15.60 -1.25 8.75
C SER A 33 14.99 -0.11 9.55
N ARG A 34 13.65 -0.13 9.75
CA ARG A 34 12.85 0.93 10.37
C ARG A 34 12.95 2.27 9.62
N ARG A 35 13.45 2.26 8.39
CA ARG A 35 13.50 3.41 7.48
C ARG A 35 12.34 3.30 6.51
N LYS A 36 11.38 4.21 6.61
CA LYS A 36 10.20 4.20 5.75
C LYS A 36 10.57 4.36 4.27
N HIS A 37 9.95 3.55 3.42
CA HIS A 37 10.20 3.49 1.98
C HIS A 37 11.66 3.15 1.61
N ASP A 38 12.34 2.33 2.42
CA ASP A 38 13.78 2.05 2.25
C ASP A 38 14.12 1.67 0.79
N PRO A 39 14.96 2.47 0.09
CA PRO A 39 15.38 2.18 -1.27
C PRO A 39 16.61 1.27 -1.32
N GLY A 40 17.20 0.90 -0.18
CA GLY A 40 18.43 0.11 -0.11
C GLY A 40 18.29 -1.32 -0.63
N PHE A 41 19.41 -2.02 -0.77
CA PHE A 41 19.37 -3.46 -1.02
C PHE A 41 18.68 -4.18 0.14
N PRO A 42 17.69 -5.07 -0.11
CA PRO A 42 16.83 -5.62 0.94
C PRO A 42 17.51 -6.78 1.70
N ALA A 43 18.65 -6.49 2.33
CA ALA A 43 19.51 -7.46 2.98
C ALA A 43 18.78 -8.22 4.10
N ASN A 44 18.06 -7.50 4.96
CA ASN A 44 17.36 -8.11 6.09
C ASN A 44 16.15 -8.91 5.61
N ALA A 45 15.40 -8.41 4.63
CA ALA A 45 14.26 -9.13 4.06
C ALA A 45 14.70 -10.42 3.36
N ILE A 46 15.82 -10.41 2.62
CA ILE A 46 16.39 -11.61 1.99
C ILE A 46 16.81 -12.62 3.06
N ALA A 47 17.62 -12.17 4.04
CA ALA A 47 18.09 -13.03 5.12
C ALA A 47 16.94 -13.68 5.88
N TRP A 48 15.90 -12.91 6.19
CA TRP A 48 14.70 -13.42 6.84
C TRP A 48 13.93 -14.42 5.96
N CYS A 49 13.70 -14.13 4.68
CA CYS A 49 13.00 -15.05 3.77
C CYS A 49 13.72 -16.41 3.67
N LEU A 50 15.05 -16.38 3.58
CA LEU A 50 15.89 -17.58 3.55
C LEU A 50 15.82 -18.37 4.86
N ALA A 51 15.92 -17.68 6.00
CA ALA A 51 15.82 -18.28 7.33
C ALA A 51 14.44 -18.92 7.57
N GLU A 52 13.34 -18.26 7.19
CA GLU A 52 11.97 -18.78 7.33
C GLU A 52 11.77 -20.10 6.56
N ALA A 53 12.46 -20.26 5.41
CA ALA A 53 12.43 -21.49 4.63
C ALA A 53 13.49 -22.52 5.02
N GLY A 54 14.39 -22.19 5.96
CA GLY A 54 15.53 -23.04 6.33
C GLY A 54 16.52 -23.26 5.18
N LEU A 55 16.69 -22.25 4.31
CA LEU A 55 17.54 -22.31 3.12
C LEU A 55 18.74 -21.37 3.27
N GLY A 56 19.91 -21.81 2.78
CA GLY A 56 21.02 -20.93 2.45
C GLY A 56 20.90 -20.40 1.03
N ILE A 57 21.60 -19.30 0.72
CA ILE A 57 21.57 -18.69 -0.62
C ILE A 57 22.01 -19.66 -1.74
N GLY A 58 22.96 -20.55 -1.45
CA GLY A 58 23.45 -21.56 -2.40
C GLY A 58 22.45 -22.69 -2.69
N GLN A 59 21.34 -22.76 -1.95
CA GLN A 59 20.25 -23.71 -2.18
C GLN A 59 19.11 -23.11 -3.03
N LEU A 60 19.27 -21.86 -3.48
CA LEU A 60 18.37 -21.26 -4.46
C LEU A 60 18.74 -21.75 -5.85
N ASP A 61 17.73 -22.01 -6.67
CA ASP A 61 17.92 -22.35 -8.08
C ASP A 61 18.02 -21.10 -8.95
N TYR A 62 17.30 -20.03 -8.57
CA TYR A 62 17.31 -18.75 -9.27
C TYR A 62 17.17 -17.57 -8.32
N ILE A 63 17.84 -16.47 -8.66
CA ILE A 63 17.63 -15.14 -8.08
C ILE A 63 17.17 -14.22 -9.21
N VAL A 64 16.15 -13.40 -8.97
CA VAL A 64 15.51 -12.59 -10.02
C VAL A 64 15.37 -11.16 -9.55
N PHE A 65 15.82 -10.21 -10.37
CA PHE A 65 15.63 -8.78 -10.12
C PHE A 65 14.54 -8.21 -11.04
N TYR A 66 13.68 -7.37 -10.48
CA TYR A 66 12.39 -6.98 -11.07
C TYR A 66 12.42 -5.98 -12.25
N ASP A 67 13.58 -5.44 -12.62
CA ASP A 67 13.75 -4.34 -13.59
C ASP A 67 15.01 -4.58 -14.46
N LYS A 68 14.95 -4.20 -15.75
CA LYS A 68 16.10 -4.27 -16.67
C LYS A 68 16.92 -2.96 -16.65
N PRO A 69 18.14 -2.95 -16.07
CA PRO A 69 18.92 -1.72 -15.88
C PRO A 69 19.30 -0.96 -17.16
N LEU A 70 19.50 -1.68 -18.28
CA LEU A 70 19.92 -1.06 -19.54
C LEU A 70 18.80 -0.26 -20.21
N LEU A 71 17.56 -0.77 -20.22
CA LEU A 71 16.41 -0.06 -20.78
C LEU A 71 16.09 1.19 -19.97
N LYS A 72 16.21 1.11 -18.64
CA LYS A 72 16.05 2.27 -17.76
C LYS A 72 17.11 3.34 -17.97
N PHE A 73 18.36 2.92 -18.20
CA PHE A 73 19.45 3.85 -18.53
C PHE A 73 19.21 4.55 -19.87
N GLU A 74 18.78 3.80 -20.88
CA GLU A 74 18.39 4.33 -22.20
C GLU A 74 17.31 5.42 -22.07
N ARG A 75 16.23 5.16 -21.32
CA ARG A 75 15.20 6.19 -21.07
C ARG A 75 15.75 7.48 -20.51
N LEU A 76 16.60 7.39 -19.47
CA LEU A 76 17.12 8.60 -18.84
C LEU A 76 18.00 9.39 -19.79
N LEU A 77 18.82 8.70 -20.59
CA LEU A 77 19.63 9.33 -21.62
C LEU A 77 18.77 10.06 -22.65
N GLU A 78 17.77 9.38 -23.21
CA GLU A 78 16.88 9.93 -24.22
C GLU A 78 16.01 11.07 -23.68
N THR A 79 15.52 10.94 -22.45
CA THR A 79 14.75 12.00 -21.77
C THR A 79 15.61 13.26 -21.65
N TYR A 80 16.83 13.16 -21.13
CA TYR A 80 17.67 14.34 -20.96
C TYR A 80 18.06 14.99 -22.29
N LEU A 81 18.20 14.20 -23.36
CA LEU A 81 18.44 14.70 -24.71
C LEU A 81 17.20 15.38 -25.31
N ALA A 82 16.02 14.79 -25.15
CA ALA A 82 14.76 15.33 -25.67
C ALA A 82 14.40 16.70 -25.06
N TYR A 83 14.85 16.98 -23.83
CA TYR A 83 14.63 18.24 -23.12
C TYR A 83 15.85 19.18 -23.15
N ALA A 84 16.83 18.96 -24.03
CA ALA A 84 17.97 19.87 -24.19
C ALA A 84 17.52 21.28 -24.66
N PRO A 85 18.11 22.38 -24.14
CA PRO A 85 19.28 22.43 -23.26
C PRO A 85 18.98 22.32 -21.75
N ARG A 86 17.71 22.37 -21.32
CA ARG A 86 17.34 22.35 -19.89
C ARG A 86 17.68 21.02 -19.22
N GLY A 87 17.49 19.90 -19.92
CA GLY A 87 17.86 18.56 -19.44
C GLY A 87 19.36 18.34 -19.24
N PHE A 88 20.24 19.23 -19.73
CA PHE A 88 21.70 19.05 -19.64
C PHE A 88 22.25 19.19 -18.21
N SER A 89 21.64 20.02 -17.36
CA SER A 89 22.03 20.14 -15.95
C SER A 89 21.74 18.85 -15.18
N SER A 90 20.54 18.30 -15.38
CA SER A 90 20.07 17.02 -14.83
C SER A 90 20.91 15.85 -15.35
N PHE A 91 21.21 15.84 -16.66
CA PHE A 91 22.14 14.90 -17.27
C PHE A 91 23.51 14.92 -16.58
N ARG A 92 24.12 16.10 -16.42
CA ARG A 92 25.47 16.22 -15.84
C ARG A 92 25.51 15.74 -14.38
N ALA A 93 24.41 15.91 -13.64
CA ALA A 93 24.30 15.46 -12.25
C ALA A 93 24.05 13.94 -12.14
N ALA A 94 23.17 13.39 -12.98
CA ALA A 94 22.76 11.99 -12.92
C ALA A 94 23.76 11.02 -13.60
N MET A 95 24.38 11.44 -14.71
CA MET A 95 25.22 10.58 -15.55
C MET A 95 26.42 9.95 -14.82
N PRO A 96 27.16 10.65 -13.93
CA PRO A 96 28.24 10.04 -13.17
C PRO A 96 27.80 8.92 -12.22
N VAL A 97 26.60 9.03 -11.63
CA VAL A 97 26.01 8.00 -10.76
C VAL A 97 25.58 6.80 -11.60
N TRP A 98 24.91 7.05 -12.73
CA TRP A 98 24.46 6.00 -13.62
C TRP A 98 25.62 5.18 -14.22
N LEU A 99 26.67 5.86 -14.70
CA LEU A 99 27.85 5.21 -15.29
C LEU A 99 28.70 4.44 -14.27
N LYS A 100 28.67 4.81 -12.98
CA LYS A 100 29.46 4.13 -11.94
C LYS A 100 28.70 3.00 -11.21
N GLU A 101 27.40 3.15 -11.00
CA GLU A 101 26.64 2.26 -10.12
C GLU A 101 25.53 1.48 -10.85
N LYS A 102 24.73 2.15 -11.69
CA LYS A 102 23.51 1.55 -12.28
C LYS A 102 23.79 0.74 -13.55
N VAL A 103 24.79 1.11 -14.36
CA VAL A 103 25.23 0.26 -15.50
C VAL A 103 25.83 -1.07 -15.01
N PHE A 104 26.42 -1.08 -13.82
CA PHE A 104 26.98 -2.27 -13.16
C PHE A 104 26.03 -2.90 -12.14
N LEU A 105 24.71 -2.70 -12.28
CA LEU A 105 23.72 -3.19 -11.31
C LEU A 105 23.83 -4.72 -11.07
N LYS A 106 24.12 -5.49 -12.12
CA LYS A 106 24.35 -6.94 -11.99
C LYS A 106 25.53 -7.26 -11.07
N ASP A 107 26.63 -6.54 -11.19
CA ASP A 107 27.83 -6.73 -10.35
C ASP A 107 27.61 -6.24 -8.93
N LEU A 108 26.84 -5.15 -8.76
CA LEU A 108 26.41 -4.65 -7.44
C LEU A 108 25.56 -5.71 -6.73
N LEU A 109 24.51 -6.22 -7.38
CA LEU A 109 23.65 -7.28 -6.83
C LEU A 109 24.47 -8.51 -6.45
N ARG A 110 25.37 -8.98 -7.32
CA ARG A 110 26.27 -10.11 -7.01
C ARG A 110 27.16 -9.84 -5.80
N LYS A 111 27.66 -8.61 -5.63
CA LYS A 111 28.46 -8.23 -4.46
C LYS A 111 27.64 -8.31 -3.18
N GLU A 112 26.46 -7.71 -3.17
CA GLU A 112 25.58 -7.67 -2.00
C GLU A 112 25.09 -9.09 -1.62
N LEU A 113 24.71 -9.90 -2.61
CA LEU A 113 24.29 -11.29 -2.41
C LEU A 113 25.44 -12.18 -1.87
N ALA A 114 26.66 -12.01 -2.38
CA ALA A 114 27.81 -12.75 -1.89
C ALA A 114 28.13 -12.39 -0.42
N ALA A 115 27.96 -11.13 -0.04
CA ALA A 115 28.15 -10.67 1.34
C ALA A 115 27.14 -11.30 2.32
N LEU A 116 25.92 -11.63 1.87
CA LEU A 116 24.93 -12.33 2.67
C LEU A 116 25.20 -13.84 2.79
N GLY A 117 25.85 -14.45 1.80
CA GLY A 117 25.98 -15.90 1.65
C GLY A 117 27.23 -16.54 2.25
N GLU A 118 28.15 -15.75 2.83
CA GLU A 118 29.50 -16.18 3.22
C GLU A 118 30.27 -16.92 2.10
N GLY A 119 29.95 -16.64 0.84
CA GLY A 119 30.45 -17.36 -0.34
C GLY A 119 31.11 -16.47 -1.38
N ASP A 120 31.82 -17.08 -2.34
CA ASP A 120 32.41 -16.37 -3.48
C ASP A 120 31.31 -15.94 -4.47
N ARG A 121 31.52 -14.80 -5.16
CA ARG A 121 30.56 -14.24 -6.14
C ARG A 121 30.23 -15.23 -7.25
N ASP A 122 31.18 -16.07 -7.62
CA ASP A 122 31.03 -17.06 -8.70
C ASP A 122 30.25 -18.31 -8.26
N SER A 123 30.00 -18.48 -6.96
CA SER A 123 29.18 -19.56 -6.39
C SER A 123 27.69 -19.21 -6.25
N LEU A 124 27.30 -17.98 -6.60
CA LEU A 124 25.93 -17.54 -6.52
C LEU A 124 25.04 -18.24 -7.57
N PRO A 125 23.77 -18.52 -7.23
CA PRO A 125 22.77 -18.98 -8.19
C PRO A 125 22.65 -18.04 -9.41
N PRO A 126 22.13 -18.54 -10.54
CA PRO A 126 21.80 -17.71 -11.70
C PRO A 126 20.96 -16.48 -11.33
N LEU A 127 21.47 -15.30 -11.70
CA LEU A 127 20.80 -14.02 -11.55
C LEU A 127 20.10 -13.64 -12.87
N LEU A 128 18.77 -13.62 -12.83
CA LEU A 128 17.87 -13.29 -13.94
C LEU A 128 17.23 -11.91 -13.74
N PHE A 129 16.63 -11.38 -14.80
CA PHE A 129 16.00 -10.06 -14.81
C PHE A 129 14.67 -10.13 -15.55
N THR A 130 13.63 -9.52 -15.00
CA THR A 130 12.33 -9.27 -15.64
C THR A 130 12.18 -7.79 -15.96
N GLU A 131 11.18 -7.44 -16.78
CA GLU A 131 10.80 -6.03 -16.94
C GLU A 131 9.94 -5.55 -15.76
N HIS A 132 10.00 -4.26 -15.41
CA HIS A 132 9.29 -3.68 -14.25
C HIS A 132 7.79 -3.93 -14.32
N HIS A 133 7.16 -3.57 -15.45
CA HIS A 133 5.73 -3.79 -15.66
C HIS A 133 5.35 -5.26 -15.88
N GLN A 134 6.26 -6.07 -16.44
CA GLN A 134 6.07 -7.52 -16.47
C GLN A 134 6.01 -8.09 -15.05
N SER A 135 6.87 -7.62 -14.15
CA SER A 135 6.87 -8.00 -12.73
C SER A 135 5.58 -7.58 -12.05
N HIS A 136 5.09 -6.35 -12.28
CA HIS A 136 3.77 -5.95 -11.78
C HIS A 136 2.65 -6.85 -12.30
N ALA A 137 2.60 -7.11 -13.61
CA ALA A 137 1.58 -7.95 -14.22
C ALA A 137 1.61 -9.39 -13.68
N ALA A 138 2.81 -9.96 -13.54
CA ALA A 138 3.06 -11.29 -12.98
C ALA A 138 2.66 -11.37 -11.51
N SER A 139 3.01 -10.34 -10.71
CA SER A 139 2.63 -10.29 -9.30
C SER A 139 1.12 -10.31 -9.13
N ALA A 140 0.37 -9.77 -10.09
CA ALA A 140 -1.07 -9.72 -10.00
C ALA A 140 -1.74 -10.95 -10.58
N PHE A 141 -1.54 -11.23 -11.87
CA PHE A 141 -2.23 -12.35 -12.52
C PHE A 141 -1.89 -13.69 -11.86
N PHE A 142 -0.61 -13.98 -11.63
CA PHE A 142 -0.20 -15.28 -11.09
C PHE A 142 -0.51 -15.46 -9.60
N ALA A 143 -0.87 -14.39 -8.88
CA ALA A 143 -1.40 -14.47 -7.53
C ALA A 143 -2.94 -14.44 -7.47
N SER A 144 -3.61 -13.97 -8.53
CA SER A 144 -5.07 -13.86 -8.60
C SER A 144 -5.78 -15.22 -8.61
N PRO A 145 -7.08 -15.26 -8.28
CA PRO A 145 -7.91 -16.46 -8.39
C PRO A 145 -8.39 -16.78 -9.82
N PHE A 146 -8.02 -15.99 -10.84
CA PHE A 146 -8.62 -16.07 -12.17
C PHE A 146 -7.80 -16.93 -13.15
N GLU A 147 -8.45 -17.85 -13.87
CA GLU A 147 -7.80 -18.63 -14.93
C GLU A 147 -7.38 -17.75 -16.13
N THR A 148 -8.26 -16.82 -16.48
CA THR A 148 -8.05 -15.83 -17.54
C THR A 148 -8.47 -14.45 -17.02
N ALA A 149 -7.60 -13.46 -17.22
CA ALA A 149 -7.89 -12.08 -16.87
C ALA A 149 -7.03 -11.11 -17.69
N ALA A 150 -7.56 -9.92 -17.94
CA ALA A 150 -6.71 -8.80 -18.34
C ALA A 150 -5.97 -8.29 -17.10
N VAL A 151 -4.81 -7.67 -17.31
CA VAL A 151 -4.04 -7.03 -16.23
C VAL A 151 -3.76 -5.59 -16.63
N LEU A 152 -4.18 -4.64 -15.81
CA LEU A 152 -3.87 -3.23 -15.96
C LEU A 152 -2.85 -2.81 -14.91
N CYS A 153 -1.63 -2.52 -15.36
CA CYS A 153 -0.57 -1.97 -14.52
C CYS A 153 -0.55 -0.46 -14.71
N MET A 154 -0.66 0.30 -13.62
CA MET A 154 -0.61 1.77 -13.63
C MET A 154 0.35 2.25 -12.55
N ASP A 155 1.43 2.90 -12.97
CA ASP A 155 2.54 3.25 -12.08
C ASP A 155 3.13 4.63 -12.36
N GLY A 156 4.06 5.07 -11.51
CA GLY A 156 4.83 6.28 -11.74
C GLY A 156 5.66 6.16 -13.02
N VAL A 157 6.67 5.29 -13.02
CA VAL A 157 7.52 5.01 -14.19
C VAL A 157 8.30 3.71 -14.01
N GLY A 158 8.26 2.81 -15.00
CA GLY A 158 9.17 1.67 -15.09
C GLY A 158 10.45 1.98 -15.87
N GLU A 159 10.82 1.09 -16.79
CA GLU A 159 11.87 1.35 -17.79
C GLU A 159 11.42 2.43 -18.78
N TRP A 160 10.21 2.31 -19.31
CA TRP A 160 9.55 3.28 -20.19
C TRP A 160 8.06 3.39 -19.89
N ALA A 161 7.40 2.24 -19.78
CA ALA A 161 5.98 2.16 -19.50
C ALA A 161 5.60 2.86 -18.18
N THR A 162 4.45 3.51 -18.21
CA THR A 162 3.79 4.15 -17.06
C THR A 162 2.37 3.61 -16.87
N THR A 163 1.78 3.08 -17.95
CA THR A 163 0.60 2.23 -17.93
C THR A 163 0.83 1.10 -18.92
N SER A 164 0.46 -0.14 -18.58
CA SER A 164 0.52 -1.26 -19.53
C SER A 164 -0.64 -2.23 -19.33
N VAL A 165 -1.03 -2.89 -20.42
CA VAL A 165 -2.07 -3.91 -20.43
C VAL A 165 -1.52 -5.23 -20.89
N TRP A 166 -1.89 -6.29 -20.16
CA TRP A 166 -1.49 -7.66 -20.43
C TRP A 166 -2.71 -8.56 -20.47
N LEU A 167 -2.64 -9.62 -21.24
CA LEU A 167 -3.60 -10.72 -21.21
C LEU A 167 -2.96 -11.90 -20.49
N GLY A 168 -3.57 -12.34 -19.40
CA GLY A 168 -3.18 -13.52 -18.65
C GLY A 168 -4.07 -14.71 -18.96
N GLU A 169 -3.47 -15.85 -19.33
CA GLU A 169 -4.16 -17.11 -19.61
C GLU A 169 -3.32 -18.28 -19.09
N GLY A 170 -3.86 -19.02 -18.11
CA GLY A 170 -3.16 -20.14 -17.48
C GLY A 170 -1.82 -19.70 -16.85
N ASN A 171 -0.70 -20.21 -17.38
CA ASN A 171 0.65 -19.84 -16.94
C ASN A 171 1.33 -18.78 -17.83
N ARG A 172 0.60 -18.13 -18.75
CA ARG A 172 1.15 -17.13 -19.68
C ARG A 172 0.64 -15.73 -19.41
N LEU A 173 1.51 -14.75 -19.66
CA LEU A 173 1.20 -13.33 -19.75
C LEU A 173 1.69 -12.78 -21.07
N THR A 174 0.81 -12.14 -21.82
CA THR A 174 1.09 -11.58 -23.15
C THR A 174 0.84 -10.07 -23.13
N PRO A 175 1.85 -9.23 -23.39
CA PRO A 175 1.68 -7.79 -23.43
C PRO A 175 0.76 -7.40 -24.59
N GLN A 176 -0.12 -6.43 -24.38
CA GLN A 176 -1.05 -5.91 -25.39
C GLN A 176 -0.58 -4.54 -25.89
N TRP A 177 -0.47 -3.57 -24.98
CA TRP A 177 -0.02 -2.22 -25.27
C TRP A 177 0.41 -1.49 -23.99
N GLU A 178 1.09 -0.35 -24.15
CA GLU A 178 1.54 0.50 -23.07
C GLU A 178 1.45 2.00 -23.40
N ILE A 179 1.47 2.83 -22.36
CA ILE A 179 1.63 4.27 -22.42
C ILE A 179 3.00 4.60 -21.83
N ASP A 180 3.84 5.23 -22.64
CA ASP A 180 5.21 5.55 -22.26
C ASP A 180 5.34 6.85 -21.48
N PHE A 181 6.40 6.88 -20.67
CA PHE A 181 6.95 8.09 -20.10
C PHE A 181 7.18 9.14 -21.22
N PRO A 182 6.82 10.42 -21.00
CA PRO A 182 6.52 11.04 -19.71
C PRO A 182 5.04 11.02 -19.29
N HIS A 183 4.15 10.36 -20.03
CA HIS A 183 2.71 10.45 -19.81
C HIS A 183 2.20 9.44 -18.79
N SER A 184 2.36 9.76 -17.50
CA SER A 184 2.00 8.88 -16.39
C SER A 184 0.81 9.38 -15.59
N LEU A 185 -0.16 8.49 -15.35
CA LEU A 185 -1.26 8.75 -14.42
C LEU A 185 -0.73 8.87 -12.97
N GLY A 186 0.27 8.06 -12.61
CA GLY A 186 0.95 8.16 -11.32
C GLY A 186 1.63 9.51 -11.14
N LEU A 187 2.43 9.96 -12.10
CA LEU A 187 3.13 11.25 -12.01
C LEU A 187 2.17 12.45 -12.09
N LEU A 188 1.05 12.33 -12.81
CA LEU A 188 -0.03 13.32 -12.75
C LEU A 188 -0.56 13.43 -11.32
N TYR A 189 -0.92 12.32 -10.68
CA TYR A 189 -1.43 12.32 -9.31
C TYR A 189 -0.38 12.83 -8.30
N SER A 190 0.88 12.43 -8.47
CA SER A 190 2.01 12.91 -7.66
C SER A 190 2.28 14.41 -7.87
N ALA A 191 2.00 14.98 -9.05
CA ALA A 191 2.12 16.42 -9.26
C ALA A 191 1.11 17.21 -8.40
N PHE A 192 -0.13 16.75 -8.28
CA PHE A 192 -1.10 17.34 -7.36
C PHE A 192 -0.77 17.05 -5.89
N THR A 193 -0.19 15.89 -5.60
CA THR A 193 0.31 15.55 -4.25
C THR A 193 1.38 16.56 -3.81
N TYR A 194 2.37 16.80 -4.69
CA TYR A 194 3.39 17.82 -4.49
C TYR A 194 2.78 19.23 -4.38
N PHE A 195 1.86 19.59 -5.28
CA PHE A 195 1.28 20.93 -5.34
C PHE A 195 0.43 21.29 -4.12
N THR A 196 -0.20 20.29 -3.50
CA THR A 196 -0.94 20.42 -2.24
C THR A 196 -0.03 20.32 -1.01
N GLY A 197 1.29 20.28 -1.18
CA GLY A 197 2.29 20.34 -0.11
C GLY A 197 2.52 19.02 0.62
N PHE A 198 2.19 17.89 -0.01
CA PHE A 198 2.50 16.56 0.51
C PHE A 198 3.75 15.97 -0.18
N LYS A 199 4.46 15.07 0.51
CA LYS A 199 5.65 14.40 -0.03
C LYS A 199 5.28 13.41 -1.15
N VAL A 200 6.03 13.42 -2.25
CA VAL A 200 5.85 12.47 -3.38
C VAL A 200 6.37 11.08 -2.99
N ASN A 201 5.77 10.02 -3.54
CA ASN A 201 6.05 8.61 -3.23
C ASN A 201 5.77 8.25 -1.75
N SER A 202 4.91 9.04 -1.11
CA SER A 202 4.49 8.80 0.26
C SER A 202 3.12 9.39 0.50
N GLY A 203 2.87 10.65 0.13
CA GLY A 203 1.70 11.47 0.44
C GLY A 203 0.48 11.29 -0.46
N GLU A 204 0.53 10.45 -1.50
CA GLU A 204 -0.57 10.26 -2.46
C GLU A 204 -1.87 9.81 -1.76
N TYR A 205 -1.75 8.92 -0.77
CA TYR A 205 -2.86 8.51 0.09
C TYR A 205 -3.40 9.62 1.01
N LYS A 206 -2.65 10.70 1.26
CA LYS A 206 -3.16 11.91 1.96
C LYS A 206 -4.02 12.72 1.02
N LEU A 207 -3.55 12.93 -0.22
CA LEU A 207 -4.33 13.60 -1.27
C LEU A 207 -5.67 12.88 -1.50
N MET A 208 -5.64 11.55 -1.62
CA MET A 208 -6.85 10.72 -1.76
C MET A 208 -7.80 10.89 -0.56
N GLY A 209 -7.27 10.93 0.67
CA GLY A 209 -8.07 11.15 1.87
C GLY A 209 -8.60 12.58 2.02
N LEU A 210 -8.00 13.56 1.34
CA LEU A 210 -8.41 14.96 1.34
C LEU A 210 -9.54 15.22 0.33
N ALA A 211 -9.63 14.43 -0.74
CA ALA A 211 -10.59 14.62 -1.83
C ALA A 211 -12.06 14.78 -1.38
N PRO A 212 -12.60 14.01 -0.40
CA PRO A 212 -13.99 14.15 0.03
C PRO A 212 -14.35 15.48 0.70
N TYR A 213 -13.36 16.31 1.05
CA TYR A 213 -13.59 17.61 1.68
C TYR A 213 -13.70 18.76 0.67
N GLY A 214 -13.47 18.49 -0.61
CA GLY A 214 -13.49 19.48 -1.68
C GLY A 214 -14.55 19.22 -2.74
N GLU A 215 -14.78 20.23 -3.55
CA GLU A 215 -15.61 20.17 -4.75
C GLU A 215 -14.71 20.04 -5.99
N PRO A 216 -15.09 19.25 -7.00
CA PRO A 216 -14.25 18.99 -8.18
C PRO A 216 -14.23 20.17 -9.19
N LYS A 217 -14.05 21.40 -8.69
CA LYS A 217 -14.12 22.67 -9.46
C LYS A 217 -13.08 22.77 -10.57
N TYR A 218 -11.96 22.08 -10.45
CA TYR A 218 -10.85 22.13 -11.39
C TYR A 218 -10.84 20.93 -12.35
N ALA A 219 -11.80 19.99 -12.25
CA ALA A 219 -11.76 18.76 -13.04
C ALA A 219 -11.77 19.04 -14.55
N ASP A 220 -12.63 19.95 -15.02
CA ASP A 220 -12.68 20.34 -16.43
C ASP A 220 -11.41 21.06 -16.87
N LEU A 221 -10.87 21.94 -16.02
CA LEU A 221 -9.61 22.63 -16.29
C LEU A 221 -8.45 21.63 -16.47
N ILE A 222 -8.38 20.60 -15.62
CA ILE A 222 -7.39 19.52 -15.71
C ILE A 222 -7.55 18.77 -17.05
N ARG A 223 -8.78 18.38 -17.40
CA ARG A 223 -9.08 17.67 -18.67
C ARG A 223 -8.68 18.48 -19.88
N GLU A 224 -8.99 19.76 -19.91
CA GLU A 224 -8.81 20.61 -21.09
C GLU A 224 -7.39 21.12 -21.24
N ARG A 225 -6.68 21.37 -20.14
CA ARG A 225 -5.38 22.07 -20.15
C ARG A 225 -4.20 21.18 -19.89
N LEU A 226 -4.34 20.17 -19.03
CA LEU A 226 -3.24 19.28 -18.68
C LEU A 226 -3.22 18.01 -19.51
N LEU A 227 -4.37 17.59 -20.06
CA LEU A 227 -4.53 16.29 -20.70
C LEU A 227 -5.07 16.40 -22.13
N SER A 228 -4.68 15.45 -22.96
CA SER A 228 -5.41 15.05 -24.16
C SER A 228 -5.99 13.65 -23.93
N LEU A 229 -7.02 13.57 -23.08
CA LEU A 229 -7.71 12.33 -22.76
C LEU A 229 -8.63 11.90 -23.91
N LYS A 230 -8.45 10.67 -24.39
CA LYS A 230 -9.23 10.08 -25.48
C LYS A 230 -10.42 9.27 -24.96
N ALA A 231 -11.32 8.89 -25.87
CA ALA A 231 -12.51 8.12 -25.54
C ALA A 231 -12.15 6.73 -24.98
N ASP A 232 -11.09 6.12 -25.52
CA ASP A 232 -10.52 4.83 -25.10
C ASP A 232 -9.75 4.90 -23.76
N GLY A 233 -9.69 6.07 -23.12
CA GLY A 233 -8.98 6.28 -21.86
C GLY A 233 -7.48 6.51 -22.00
N THR A 234 -6.89 6.33 -23.19
CA THR A 234 -5.50 6.74 -23.44
C THR A 234 -5.37 8.25 -23.31
N PHE A 235 -4.20 8.71 -22.87
CA PHE A 235 -3.97 10.12 -22.63
C PHE A 235 -2.54 10.53 -22.96
N ARG A 236 -2.38 11.81 -23.29
CA ARG A 236 -1.09 12.50 -23.26
C ARG A 236 -1.21 13.70 -22.35
N MET A 237 -0.10 14.04 -21.69
CA MET A 237 -0.01 15.22 -20.83
C MET A 237 0.65 16.38 -21.58
N ASP A 238 0.15 17.60 -21.38
CA ASP A 238 0.88 18.80 -21.81
C ASP A 238 2.07 19.01 -20.87
N MET A 239 3.23 18.54 -21.31
CA MET A 239 4.47 18.55 -20.52
C MET A 239 4.97 19.95 -20.16
N SER A 240 4.43 21.01 -20.78
CA SER A 240 4.82 22.38 -20.45
C SER A 240 4.35 22.85 -19.06
N TYR A 241 3.48 22.09 -18.40
CA TYR A 241 3.03 22.33 -17.02
C TYR A 241 3.85 21.54 -15.97
N PHE A 242 4.69 20.61 -16.40
CA PHE A 242 5.37 19.67 -15.51
C PHE A 242 6.89 19.80 -15.62
N ASN A 243 7.56 19.62 -14.49
CA ASN A 243 9.02 19.73 -14.40
C ASN A 243 9.69 18.37 -14.11
N TYR A 244 8.95 17.29 -13.82
CA TYR A 244 9.57 16.02 -13.42
C TYR A 244 10.38 15.34 -14.55
N ALA A 245 10.23 15.79 -15.80
CA ALA A 245 11.00 15.27 -16.92
C ALA A 245 12.39 15.91 -17.05
N ASP A 246 12.58 17.16 -16.61
CA ASP A 246 13.82 17.92 -16.83
C ASP A 246 14.34 18.71 -15.61
N GLY A 247 13.52 18.88 -14.57
CA GLY A 247 13.79 19.65 -13.35
C GLY A 247 13.78 18.83 -12.07
N LEU A 248 13.84 19.54 -10.92
CA LEU A 248 13.90 18.95 -9.57
C LEU A 248 12.55 18.98 -8.83
N THR A 249 11.49 19.47 -9.48
CA THR A 249 10.14 19.61 -8.92
C THR A 249 9.12 18.89 -9.81
N MET A 250 7.93 18.60 -9.28
CA MET A 250 6.88 17.99 -10.10
C MET A 250 6.21 18.98 -11.06
N THR A 251 5.99 20.20 -10.61
CA THR A 251 5.26 21.26 -11.33
C THR A 251 6.14 22.51 -11.54
N GLY A 252 5.74 23.37 -12.48
CA GLY A 252 6.41 24.64 -12.79
C GLY A 252 5.46 25.84 -12.86
N PRO A 253 5.96 27.05 -13.19
CA PRO A 253 5.19 28.31 -13.10
C PRO A 253 3.87 28.32 -13.88
N ARG A 254 3.78 27.62 -15.03
CA ARG A 254 2.53 27.50 -15.78
C ARG A 254 1.44 26.75 -15.00
N PHE A 255 1.83 25.80 -14.16
CA PHE A 255 0.93 25.07 -13.26
C PHE A 255 0.47 25.99 -12.13
N ASP A 256 1.40 26.77 -11.57
CA ASP A 256 1.10 27.77 -10.54
C ASP A 256 0.05 28.78 -11.06
N ASP A 257 0.29 29.34 -12.24
CA ASP A 257 -0.63 30.27 -12.91
C ASP A 257 -2.00 29.62 -13.18
N LEU A 258 -2.01 28.36 -13.64
CA LEU A 258 -3.24 27.63 -13.96
C LEU A 258 -4.15 27.45 -12.74
N PHE A 259 -3.57 27.22 -11.57
CA PHE A 259 -4.31 26.99 -10.33
C PHE A 259 -4.26 28.18 -9.36
N GLY A 260 -3.87 29.36 -9.85
CA GLY A 260 -3.98 30.63 -9.12
C GLY A 260 -2.99 30.83 -7.96
N GLY A 261 -1.78 30.27 -8.05
CA GLY A 261 -0.71 30.52 -7.08
C GLY A 261 0.29 29.37 -6.94
N PRO A 262 1.36 29.53 -6.15
CA PRO A 262 2.39 28.50 -5.99
C PRO A 262 1.87 27.24 -5.25
N PRO A 263 2.67 26.16 -5.24
CA PRO A 263 2.45 25.00 -4.38
C PRO A 263 2.27 25.40 -2.90
N ARG A 264 1.43 24.65 -2.18
CA ARG A 264 1.29 24.83 -0.73
C ARG A 264 2.61 24.49 -0.03
N GLN A 265 3.04 25.34 0.89
CA GLN A 265 4.19 25.03 1.76
C GLN A 265 3.86 23.86 2.70
N PRO A 266 4.71 22.83 2.83
CA PRO A 266 4.47 21.71 3.75
C PRO A 266 4.14 22.17 5.18
N GLU A 267 3.34 21.38 5.89
CA GLU A 267 2.85 21.65 7.26
C GLU A 267 2.10 22.99 7.49
N SER A 268 1.88 23.83 6.47
CA SER A 268 0.96 24.97 6.58
C SER A 268 -0.52 24.53 6.67
N PRO A 269 -1.46 25.42 7.03
CA PRO A 269 -2.88 25.09 7.01
C PRO A 269 -3.37 24.69 5.61
N ILE A 270 -4.17 23.63 5.53
CA ILE A 270 -4.84 23.19 4.30
C ILE A 270 -6.07 24.08 4.07
N THR A 271 -6.23 24.62 2.86
CA THR A 271 -7.35 25.49 2.50
C THR A 271 -8.34 24.78 1.58
N GLN A 272 -9.47 25.44 1.27
CA GLN A 272 -10.44 24.92 0.30
C GLN A 272 -9.83 24.70 -1.08
N ARG A 273 -8.82 25.50 -1.46
CA ARG A 273 -8.12 25.33 -2.74
C ARG A 273 -7.51 23.94 -2.86
N GLU A 274 -6.79 23.48 -1.83
CA GLU A 274 -6.15 22.17 -1.85
C GLU A 274 -7.18 21.03 -1.77
N MET A 275 -8.28 21.23 -1.04
CA MET A 275 -9.39 20.28 -1.00
C MET A 275 -10.05 20.14 -2.38
N ASP A 276 -10.35 21.26 -3.04
CA ASP A 276 -10.97 21.29 -4.36
C ASP A 276 -10.03 20.70 -5.44
N LEU A 277 -8.72 20.95 -5.34
CA LEU A 277 -7.71 20.33 -6.19
C LEU A 277 -7.66 18.81 -5.99
N ALA A 278 -7.67 18.34 -4.74
CA ALA A 278 -7.68 16.92 -4.40
C ALA A 278 -8.94 16.22 -4.94
N SER A 279 -10.11 16.82 -4.75
CA SER A 279 -11.39 16.34 -5.30
C SER A 279 -11.35 16.27 -6.83
N SER A 280 -10.85 17.32 -7.47
CA SER A 280 -10.79 17.44 -8.93
C SER A 280 -9.89 16.38 -9.58
N ILE A 281 -8.65 16.20 -9.09
CA ILE A 281 -7.74 15.19 -9.65
C ILE A 281 -8.21 13.77 -9.38
N GLN A 282 -8.86 13.54 -8.23
CA GLN A 282 -9.42 12.24 -7.88
C GLN A 282 -10.52 11.85 -8.88
N VAL A 283 -11.45 12.76 -9.20
CA VAL A 283 -12.48 12.54 -10.23
C VAL A 283 -11.88 12.25 -11.61
N VAL A 284 -10.85 13.00 -12.03
CA VAL A 284 -10.19 12.79 -13.32
C VAL A 284 -9.47 11.45 -13.37
N THR A 285 -8.81 11.05 -12.27
CA THR A 285 -8.12 9.76 -12.15
C THR A 285 -9.11 8.59 -12.29
N GLU A 286 -10.22 8.66 -11.57
CA GLU A 286 -11.28 7.65 -11.64
C GLU A 286 -11.87 7.52 -13.05
N GLU A 287 -12.08 8.65 -13.74
CA GLU A 287 -12.57 8.67 -15.11
C GLU A 287 -11.61 7.98 -16.09
N ILE A 288 -10.31 8.25 -15.98
CA ILE A 288 -9.28 7.61 -16.81
C ILE A 288 -9.29 6.10 -16.58
N VAL A 289 -9.27 5.66 -15.31
CA VAL A 289 -9.31 4.23 -14.95
C VAL A 289 -10.56 3.55 -15.50
N LEU A 290 -11.73 4.18 -15.40
CA LEU A 290 -12.98 3.65 -15.95
C LEU A 290 -12.96 3.54 -17.48
N ARG A 291 -12.43 4.54 -18.18
CA ARG A 291 -12.31 4.49 -19.66
C ARG A 291 -11.33 3.40 -20.10
N LEU A 292 -10.17 3.30 -19.46
CA LEU A 292 -9.20 2.23 -19.72
C LEU A 292 -9.84 0.86 -19.48
N GLY A 293 -10.57 0.69 -18.37
CA GLY A 293 -11.28 -0.56 -18.07
C GLY A 293 -12.29 -0.97 -19.15
N ARG A 294 -13.03 0.00 -19.72
CA ARG A 294 -13.96 -0.24 -20.85
C ARG A 294 -13.22 -0.72 -22.09
N THR A 295 -12.19 0.01 -22.50
CA THR A 295 -11.35 -0.34 -23.66
C THR A 295 -10.75 -1.72 -23.51
N ILE A 296 -10.19 -2.04 -22.33
CA ILE A 296 -9.58 -3.35 -22.06
C ILE A 296 -10.62 -4.46 -22.25
N ARG A 297 -11.84 -4.30 -21.72
CA ARG A 297 -12.89 -5.31 -21.89
C ARG A 297 -13.31 -5.48 -23.35
N GLU A 298 -13.38 -4.39 -24.10
CA GLU A 298 -13.73 -4.38 -25.52
C GLU A 298 -12.66 -5.06 -26.38
N GLU A 299 -11.38 -4.80 -26.11
CA GLU A 299 -10.25 -5.35 -26.88
C GLU A 299 -9.95 -6.82 -26.53
N THR A 300 -9.99 -7.17 -25.26
CA THR A 300 -9.56 -8.50 -24.78
C THR A 300 -10.69 -9.51 -24.70
N GLY A 301 -11.95 -9.06 -24.59
CA GLY A 301 -13.09 -9.97 -24.44
C GLY A 301 -13.25 -10.61 -23.05
N VAL A 302 -12.37 -10.31 -22.07
CA VAL A 302 -12.32 -11.01 -20.77
C VAL A 302 -13.08 -10.28 -19.66
N ASP A 303 -13.84 -11.02 -18.86
CA ASP A 303 -14.72 -10.46 -17.81
C ASP A 303 -14.05 -10.18 -16.46
N ARG A 304 -12.75 -10.45 -16.33
CA ARG A 304 -12.00 -10.32 -15.08
C ARG A 304 -10.77 -9.44 -15.28
N LEU A 305 -10.50 -8.55 -14.33
CA LEU A 305 -9.37 -7.63 -14.38
C LEU A 305 -8.47 -7.79 -13.14
N CYS A 306 -7.17 -7.88 -13.35
CA CYS A 306 -6.18 -7.73 -12.30
C CYS A 306 -5.55 -6.33 -12.34
N LEU A 307 -5.25 -5.77 -11.17
CA LEU A 307 -4.64 -4.44 -11.02
C LEU A 307 -3.32 -4.50 -10.25
N ALA A 308 -2.32 -3.78 -10.76
CA ALA A 308 -1.01 -3.58 -10.13
C ALA A 308 -0.41 -2.21 -10.48
N GLY A 309 0.76 -1.90 -9.92
CA GLY A 309 1.43 -0.60 -10.01
C GLY A 309 0.95 0.37 -8.92
N GLY A 310 1.73 1.41 -8.61
CA GLY A 310 1.45 2.29 -7.48
C GLY A 310 0.04 2.91 -7.49
N VAL A 311 -0.52 3.19 -8.67
CA VAL A 311 -1.86 3.77 -8.81
C VAL A 311 -2.97 2.78 -8.44
N ALA A 312 -2.72 1.46 -8.52
CA ALA A 312 -3.68 0.44 -8.08
C ALA A 312 -3.93 0.46 -6.56
N LEU A 313 -3.15 1.23 -5.78
CA LEU A 313 -3.45 1.51 -4.37
C LEU A 313 -4.55 2.58 -4.17
N ASN A 314 -5.01 3.22 -5.25
CA ASN A 314 -6.14 4.16 -5.23
C ASN A 314 -7.46 3.38 -5.11
N CYS A 315 -7.82 3.06 -3.87
CA CYS A 315 -9.00 2.27 -3.54
C CYS A 315 -10.32 2.93 -3.91
N VAL A 316 -10.33 4.26 -4.11
CA VAL A 316 -11.52 4.99 -4.58
C VAL A 316 -11.76 4.68 -6.06
N ALA A 317 -10.72 4.77 -6.90
CA ALA A 317 -10.79 4.38 -8.31
C ALA A 317 -11.13 2.89 -8.47
N ASN A 318 -10.53 2.01 -7.67
CA ASN A 318 -10.84 0.57 -7.70
C ASN A 318 -12.32 0.30 -7.34
N GLY A 319 -12.84 0.95 -6.30
CA GLY A 319 -14.24 0.78 -5.88
C GLY A 319 -15.24 1.26 -6.94
N ARG A 320 -14.91 2.33 -7.66
CA ARG A 320 -15.69 2.77 -8.84
C ARG A 320 -15.58 1.79 -9.99
N LEU A 321 -14.39 1.27 -10.29
CA LEU A 321 -14.18 0.32 -11.37
C LEU A 321 -14.93 -0.99 -11.14
N LEU A 322 -14.96 -1.50 -9.91
CA LEU A 322 -15.74 -2.70 -9.57
C LEU A 322 -17.25 -2.48 -9.79
N ARG A 323 -17.78 -1.31 -9.41
CA ARG A 323 -19.21 -1.02 -9.44
C ARG A 323 -19.73 -0.59 -10.82
N GLU A 324 -18.94 0.22 -11.53
CA GLU A 324 -19.34 0.90 -12.77
C GLU A 324 -18.59 0.39 -14.01
N GLY A 325 -17.52 -0.38 -13.81
CA GLY A 325 -16.73 -0.96 -14.88
C GLY A 325 -17.40 -2.18 -15.51
N PRO A 326 -16.88 -2.65 -16.64
CA PRO A 326 -17.52 -3.72 -17.42
C PRO A 326 -17.08 -5.13 -16.99
N PHE A 327 -16.45 -5.26 -15.82
CA PHE A 327 -15.90 -6.51 -15.32
C PHE A 327 -16.86 -7.14 -14.31
N GLN A 328 -16.95 -8.47 -14.33
CA GLN A 328 -17.69 -9.21 -13.32
C GLN A 328 -16.99 -9.16 -11.97
N ASP A 329 -15.67 -9.03 -11.96
CA ASP A 329 -14.86 -9.00 -10.75
C ASP A 329 -13.47 -8.45 -11.06
N ILE A 330 -12.84 -7.89 -10.03
CA ILE A 330 -11.49 -7.37 -10.11
C ILE A 330 -10.65 -7.90 -8.95
N TRP A 331 -9.36 -8.11 -9.20
CA TRP A 331 -8.42 -8.51 -8.17
C TRP A 331 -7.25 -7.53 -8.13
N ILE A 332 -6.90 -7.02 -6.95
CA ILE A 332 -5.88 -6.00 -6.78
C ILE A 332 -4.75 -6.58 -5.93
N GLN A 333 -3.50 -6.45 -6.39
CA GLN A 333 -2.33 -6.93 -5.66
C GLN A 333 -2.16 -6.17 -4.32
N PRO A 334 -2.20 -6.83 -3.14
CA PRO A 334 -2.00 -6.17 -1.84
C PRO A 334 -0.70 -5.36 -1.73
N ALA A 335 0.38 -5.82 -2.35
CA ALA A 335 1.63 -5.08 -2.48
C ALA A 335 1.77 -4.45 -3.87
N SER A 336 0.76 -3.69 -4.33
CA SER A 336 0.67 -3.20 -5.73
C SER A 336 1.86 -2.36 -6.22
N GLY A 337 2.52 -1.60 -5.32
CA GLY A 337 3.72 -0.82 -5.66
C GLY A 337 4.97 -1.69 -5.85
N ASP A 338 6.15 -1.07 -5.90
CA ASP A 338 7.43 -1.72 -6.25
C ASP A 338 7.77 -2.96 -5.40
N ALA A 339 7.32 -3.02 -4.15
CA ALA A 339 7.48 -4.19 -3.30
C ALA A 339 6.93 -5.47 -3.97
N GLY A 340 5.75 -5.39 -4.61
CA GLY A 340 5.15 -6.52 -5.32
C GLY A 340 5.96 -7.00 -6.53
N GLY A 341 6.84 -6.14 -7.07
CA GLY A 341 7.76 -6.49 -8.14
C GLY A 341 8.68 -7.66 -7.77
N ALA A 342 9.10 -7.78 -6.50
CA ALA A 342 9.89 -8.92 -6.03
C ALA A 342 9.13 -10.24 -6.22
N LEU A 343 7.86 -10.29 -5.79
CA LEU A 343 7.02 -11.47 -5.95
C LEU A 343 6.76 -11.77 -7.43
N GLY A 344 6.45 -10.75 -8.22
CA GLY A 344 6.17 -10.87 -9.64
C GLY A 344 7.35 -11.39 -10.45
N ALA A 345 8.56 -10.92 -10.15
CA ALA A 345 9.79 -11.39 -10.78
C ALA A 345 9.98 -12.90 -10.56
N ALA A 346 9.81 -13.37 -9.32
CA ALA A 346 9.90 -14.80 -9.01
C ALA A 346 8.80 -15.64 -9.68
N LEU A 347 7.55 -15.16 -9.68
CA LEU A 347 6.41 -15.85 -10.31
C LEU A 347 6.55 -15.92 -11.83
N SER A 348 7.10 -14.88 -12.47
CA SER A 348 7.37 -14.88 -13.91
C SER A 348 8.40 -15.96 -14.28
N ILE A 349 9.47 -16.13 -13.49
CA ILE A 349 10.43 -17.20 -13.74
C ILE A 349 9.78 -18.58 -13.54
N TRP A 350 9.00 -18.76 -12.47
CA TRP A 350 8.30 -20.02 -12.23
C TRP A 350 7.35 -20.39 -13.39
N HIS A 351 6.41 -19.51 -13.74
CA HIS A 351 5.36 -19.84 -14.70
C HIS A 351 5.76 -19.69 -16.17
N GLN A 352 6.55 -18.67 -16.52
CA GLN A 352 6.85 -18.36 -17.91
C GLN A 352 8.21 -18.89 -18.37
N TYR A 353 9.25 -18.78 -17.54
CA TYR A 353 10.60 -19.22 -17.92
C TYR A 353 10.76 -20.74 -17.79
N LEU A 354 10.25 -21.31 -16.70
CA LEU A 354 10.29 -22.75 -16.43
C LEU A 354 9.07 -23.51 -16.98
N ASP A 355 8.07 -22.78 -17.51
CA ASP A 355 6.82 -23.32 -18.06
C ASP A 355 6.04 -24.19 -17.06
N GLU A 356 6.17 -23.92 -15.75
CA GLU A 356 5.47 -24.66 -14.71
C GLU A 356 3.98 -24.28 -14.67
N PRO A 357 3.09 -25.24 -14.39
CA PRO A 357 1.65 -25.00 -14.39
C PRO A 357 1.24 -24.04 -13.27
N ARG A 358 0.20 -23.25 -13.54
CA ARG A 358 -0.45 -22.39 -12.55
C ARG A 358 -1.70 -23.08 -11.97
N PRO A 359 -1.72 -23.43 -10.68
CA PRO A 359 -2.91 -24.01 -10.08
C PRO A 359 -3.94 -22.93 -9.77
N VAL A 360 -5.16 -23.08 -10.29
CA VAL A 360 -6.30 -22.19 -10.02
C VAL A 360 -7.40 -22.97 -9.31
N ASP A 361 -7.76 -22.55 -8.10
CA ASP A 361 -8.78 -23.19 -7.24
C ASP A 361 -9.83 -22.20 -6.72
N GLY A 362 -9.95 -21.04 -7.38
CA GLY A 362 -10.89 -19.98 -7.00
C GLY A 362 -10.44 -19.15 -5.80
N ARG A 363 -9.24 -19.36 -5.26
CA ARG A 363 -8.63 -18.52 -4.22
C ARG A 363 -7.36 -17.86 -4.73
N ASP A 364 -7.08 -16.67 -4.21
CA ASP A 364 -5.80 -16.03 -4.46
C ASP A 364 -4.65 -16.79 -3.76
N ARG A 365 -3.42 -16.50 -4.17
CA ARG A 365 -2.19 -17.11 -3.62
C ARG A 365 -1.45 -16.22 -2.63
N MET A 366 -2.04 -15.09 -2.23
CA MET A 366 -1.42 -14.15 -1.30
C MET A 366 -1.61 -14.55 0.16
N GLN A 367 -2.49 -15.51 0.48
CA GLN A 367 -2.67 -16.04 1.85
C GLN A 367 -3.01 -14.92 2.85
N GLY A 368 -3.97 -14.05 2.50
CA GLY A 368 -4.30 -12.86 3.31
C GLY A 368 -3.21 -11.79 3.36
N ALA A 369 -2.17 -11.93 2.53
CA ALA A 369 -0.90 -11.20 2.59
C ALA A 369 -0.04 -11.51 3.83
N TYR A 370 -0.37 -12.53 4.63
CA TYR A 370 0.38 -12.92 5.83
C TYR A 370 1.66 -13.70 5.47
N LEU A 371 2.59 -13.01 4.79
CA LEU A 371 3.82 -13.56 4.22
C LEU A 371 5.09 -13.12 4.94
N GLY A 372 4.98 -12.22 5.92
CA GLY A 372 6.11 -11.68 6.68
C GLY A 372 6.44 -12.43 7.98
N PRO A 373 7.29 -11.83 8.83
CA PRO A 373 7.75 -12.42 10.09
C PRO A 373 6.62 -12.75 11.07
N ARG A 374 6.80 -13.85 11.79
CA ARG A 374 6.09 -14.21 13.04
C ARG A 374 7.13 -14.43 14.14
N TYR A 375 6.71 -14.32 15.39
CA TYR A 375 7.60 -14.47 16.54
C TYR A 375 7.08 -15.56 17.45
N GLY A 376 7.99 -16.39 17.95
CA GLY A 376 7.66 -17.45 18.89
C GLY A 376 7.41 -16.91 20.29
N GLU A 377 6.67 -17.67 21.09
CA GLU A 377 6.39 -17.33 22.49
C GLU A 377 7.65 -17.02 23.31
N GLY A 378 8.70 -17.85 23.21
CA GLY A 378 9.94 -17.61 23.95
C GLY A 378 10.68 -16.33 23.53
N GLU A 379 10.59 -15.92 22.27
CA GLU A 379 11.18 -14.66 21.79
C GLU A 379 10.39 -13.44 22.32
N ILE A 380 9.07 -13.57 22.39
CA ILE A 380 8.16 -12.55 22.93
C ILE A 380 8.42 -12.38 24.42
N GLU A 381 8.37 -13.47 25.20
CA GLU A 381 8.61 -13.44 26.65
C GLU A 381 10.01 -12.88 26.95
N SER A 382 11.06 -13.36 26.28
CA SER A 382 12.42 -12.83 26.46
C SER A 382 12.52 -11.33 26.16
N THR A 383 11.82 -10.85 25.13
CA THR A 383 11.79 -9.43 24.78
C THR A 383 11.08 -8.61 25.86
N LEU A 384 9.91 -9.07 26.32
CA LEU A 384 9.10 -8.40 27.34
C LEU A 384 9.83 -8.37 28.71
N GLU A 385 10.47 -9.47 29.09
CA GLU A 385 11.35 -9.55 30.26
C GLU A 385 12.51 -8.55 30.17
N GLY A 386 13.14 -8.44 28.99
CA GLY A 386 14.23 -7.49 28.75
C GLY A 386 13.81 -6.02 28.93
N PHE A 387 12.54 -5.71 28.69
CA PHE A 387 11.96 -4.39 28.98
C PHE A 387 11.44 -4.23 30.41
N GLY A 388 11.39 -5.30 31.21
CA GLY A 388 10.71 -5.33 32.49
C GLY A 388 9.20 -5.05 32.36
N ALA A 389 8.61 -5.42 31.22
CA ALA A 389 7.19 -5.22 30.96
C ALA A 389 6.33 -6.03 31.94
N VAL A 390 5.09 -5.60 32.16
CA VAL A 390 4.11 -6.34 32.97
C VAL A 390 3.05 -6.89 32.03
N TRP A 391 2.82 -8.20 32.05
CA TRP A 391 1.84 -8.84 31.19
C TRP A 391 1.10 -9.96 31.90
N GLU A 392 -0.13 -10.20 31.44
CA GLU A 392 -0.96 -11.36 31.77
C GLU A 392 -1.00 -12.28 30.55
N ARG A 393 -0.76 -13.57 30.75
CA ARG A 393 -0.93 -14.57 29.70
C ARG A 393 -2.35 -15.13 29.75
N LEU A 394 -3.07 -15.03 28.63
CA LEU A 394 -4.46 -15.48 28.51
C LEU A 394 -4.62 -16.35 27.26
N ASP A 395 -5.29 -17.48 27.41
CA ASP A 395 -5.68 -18.32 26.28
C ASP A 395 -6.84 -17.67 25.50
N ASP A 396 -6.97 -18.00 24.22
CA ASP A 396 -7.95 -17.37 23.32
C ASP A 396 -9.41 -17.36 23.83
N PRO A 397 -9.94 -18.44 24.48
CA PRO A 397 -11.29 -18.42 25.04
C PRO A 397 -11.53 -17.36 26.12
N GLU A 398 -10.48 -16.90 26.80
CA GLU A 398 -10.56 -15.83 27.81
C GLU A 398 -10.14 -14.48 27.22
N LEU A 399 -9.12 -14.48 26.35
CA LEU A 399 -8.57 -13.29 25.72
C LEU A 399 -9.59 -12.61 24.78
N MET A 400 -10.23 -13.36 23.88
CA MET A 400 -11.12 -12.76 22.88
C MET A 400 -12.34 -12.03 23.49
N PRO A 401 -13.08 -12.62 24.46
CA PRO A 401 -14.14 -11.90 25.16
C PRO A 401 -13.64 -10.66 25.91
N ARG A 402 -12.47 -10.74 26.57
CA ARG A 402 -11.91 -9.61 27.32
C ARG A 402 -11.52 -8.45 26.39
N LEU A 403 -10.91 -8.74 25.26
CA LEU A 403 -10.56 -7.73 24.26
C LEU A 403 -11.80 -7.14 23.57
N ALA A 404 -12.81 -7.96 23.26
CA ALA A 404 -14.08 -7.49 22.74
C ALA A 404 -14.78 -6.52 23.71
N GLN A 405 -14.78 -6.84 25.01
CA GLN A 405 -15.30 -5.95 26.05
C GLN A 405 -14.48 -4.66 26.13
N ALA A 406 -13.15 -4.74 26.16
CA ALA A 406 -12.29 -3.56 26.19
C ALA A 406 -12.53 -2.63 24.99
N LEU A 407 -12.65 -3.19 23.78
CA LEU A 407 -13.03 -2.42 22.59
C LEU A 407 -14.41 -1.77 22.77
N ALA A 408 -15.42 -2.52 23.24
CA ALA A 408 -16.77 -1.98 23.46
C ALA A 408 -16.83 -0.87 24.51
N ASP A 409 -15.91 -0.89 25.48
CA ASP A 409 -15.71 0.15 26.49
C ASP A 409 -14.92 1.36 25.95
N GLY A 410 -14.51 1.32 24.68
CA GLY A 410 -13.84 2.42 23.98
C GLY A 410 -12.32 2.40 24.06
N ALA A 411 -11.70 1.28 24.47
CA ALA A 411 -10.25 1.14 24.52
C ALA A 411 -9.62 1.09 23.13
N VAL A 412 -8.39 1.59 23.02
CA VAL A 412 -7.51 1.45 21.87
C VAL A 412 -6.52 0.32 22.14
N ILE A 413 -6.49 -0.67 21.24
CA ILE A 413 -5.70 -1.89 21.41
C ILE A 413 -4.64 -1.99 20.32
N GLY A 414 -3.36 -2.05 20.71
CA GLY A 414 -2.28 -2.50 19.85
C GLY A 414 -2.36 -4.02 19.66
N TRP A 415 -2.53 -4.47 18.43
CA TRP A 415 -2.76 -5.87 18.06
C TRP A 415 -1.59 -6.40 17.24
N PHE A 416 -0.81 -7.31 17.84
CA PHE A 416 0.34 -7.95 17.23
C PHE A 416 0.13 -9.47 17.24
N GLN A 417 -0.20 -10.04 16.09
CA GLN A 417 -0.58 -11.46 15.97
C GLN A 417 -0.05 -12.09 14.70
N GLY A 418 0.37 -13.35 14.80
CA GLY A 418 0.76 -14.20 13.70
C GLY A 418 1.81 -13.58 12.78
N ARG A 419 1.72 -13.98 11.51
CA ARG A 419 2.59 -13.47 10.44
C ARG A 419 2.18 -12.05 10.05
N MET A 420 3.19 -11.21 9.86
CA MET A 420 3.03 -9.85 9.36
C MET A 420 2.51 -9.83 7.92
N GLU A 421 1.73 -8.80 7.61
CA GLU A 421 1.23 -8.47 6.28
C GLU A 421 2.34 -7.99 5.33
N PHE A 422 2.29 -8.44 4.07
CA PHE A 422 3.12 -7.93 2.99
C PHE A 422 2.38 -6.85 2.20
N GLY A 423 2.95 -5.64 2.17
CA GLY A 423 2.35 -4.45 1.57
C GLY A 423 2.11 -3.32 2.58
N PRO A 424 1.47 -2.23 2.14
CA PRO A 424 1.38 -0.99 2.91
C PRO A 424 0.20 -0.92 3.89
N ARG A 425 -0.66 -1.95 3.95
CA ARG A 425 -1.87 -1.97 4.79
C ARG A 425 -1.69 -2.95 5.95
N ALA A 426 -2.12 -2.55 7.14
CA ALA A 426 -2.34 -3.50 8.22
C ALA A 426 -3.72 -4.14 8.06
N LEU A 427 -3.76 -5.47 8.14
CA LEU A 427 -4.88 -6.33 7.83
C LEU A 427 -5.17 -7.28 9.01
N GLY A 428 -4.88 -6.87 10.25
CA GLY A 428 -5.15 -7.66 11.45
C GLY A 428 -3.98 -8.55 11.90
N GLY A 429 -2.77 -8.33 11.41
CA GLY A 429 -1.53 -8.91 11.93
C GLY A 429 -0.72 -7.89 12.74
N ARG A 430 -0.60 -6.65 12.25
CA ARG A 430 0.07 -5.53 12.94
C ARG A 430 -0.82 -4.28 12.92
N SER A 431 -1.85 -4.30 13.75
CA SER A 431 -2.96 -3.34 13.72
C SER A 431 -3.11 -2.55 15.03
N ILE A 432 -3.73 -1.38 14.95
CA ILE A 432 -4.31 -0.70 16.11
C ILE A 432 -5.82 -0.73 15.91
N LEU A 433 -6.51 -1.21 16.93
CA LEU A 433 -7.95 -1.47 16.91
C LEU A 433 -8.71 -0.48 17.80
N GLY A 434 -9.97 -0.24 17.47
CA GLY A 434 -10.87 0.59 18.26
C GLY A 434 -12.34 0.35 17.90
N ASP A 435 -13.24 0.89 18.72
CA ASP A 435 -14.69 0.80 18.51
C ASP A 435 -15.15 1.71 17.35
N PRO A 436 -15.75 1.17 16.28
CA PRO A 436 -16.25 1.96 15.17
C PRO A 436 -17.47 2.83 15.50
N ARG A 437 -18.23 2.44 16.52
CA ARG A 437 -19.46 3.12 16.97
C ARG A 437 -19.15 4.38 17.76
N ASN A 438 -17.97 4.44 18.37
CA ASN A 438 -17.55 5.54 19.21
C ASN A 438 -17.13 6.76 18.35
N GLN A 439 -17.94 7.82 18.39
CA GLN A 439 -17.68 9.07 17.67
C GLN A 439 -16.34 9.73 18.04
N ALA A 440 -15.89 9.59 19.29
CA ALA A 440 -14.62 10.16 19.74
C ALA A 440 -13.40 9.33 19.30
N MET A 441 -13.59 8.09 18.84
CA MET A 441 -12.49 7.17 18.51
C MET A 441 -11.60 7.71 17.39
N GLN A 442 -12.19 8.31 16.37
CA GLN A 442 -11.43 8.88 15.26
C GLN A 442 -10.48 9.98 15.72
N THR A 443 -10.97 10.92 16.53
CA THR A 443 -10.17 12.01 17.11
C THR A 443 -9.12 11.47 18.08
N THR A 444 -9.50 10.54 18.94
CA THR A 444 -8.62 9.90 19.93
C THR A 444 -7.43 9.23 19.25
N MET A 445 -7.68 8.37 18.28
CA MET A 445 -6.62 7.66 17.56
C MET A 445 -5.74 8.61 16.73
N ASN A 446 -6.31 9.60 16.03
CA ASN A 446 -5.50 10.51 15.21
C ASN A 446 -4.57 11.40 16.05
N LEU A 447 -5.05 11.95 17.17
CA LEU A 447 -4.27 12.90 17.99
C LEU A 447 -3.36 12.22 19.00
N LYS A 448 -3.86 11.20 19.71
CA LYS A 448 -3.17 10.61 20.87
C LYS A 448 -2.31 9.41 20.52
N ILE A 449 -2.60 8.77 19.38
CA ILE A 449 -1.93 7.54 18.97
C ILE A 449 -1.08 7.79 17.72
N LYS A 450 -1.67 8.40 16.69
CA LYS A 450 -1.02 8.57 15.39
C LYS A 450 -0.21 9.85 15.24
N TYR A 451 -0.52 10.88 16.03
CA TYR A 451 0.09 12.21 15.93
C TYR A 451 0.07 12.75 14.49
N ARG A 452 -1.08 12.62 13.80
CA ARG A 452 -1.25 12.98 12.39
C ARG A 452 -2.50 13.84 12.15
N GLU A 453 -2.69 14.26 10.90
CA GLU A 453 -3.78 15.14 10.49
C GLU A 453 -5.16 14.53 10.82
N SER A 454 -6.07 15.36 11.34
CA SER A 454 -7.38 14.92 11.84
C SER A 454 -8.34 14.48 10.74
N PHE A 455 -8.12 14.89 9.49
CA PHE A 455 -8.99 14.52 8.37
C PHE A 455 -8.82 13.08 7.88
N ARG A 456 -7.86 12.32 8.43
CA ARG A 456 -7.58 10.96 7.94
C ARG A 456 -8.56 9.97 8.57
N PRO A 457 -9.47 9.38 7.78
CA PRO A 457 -10.40 8.38 8.27
C PRO A 457 -9.67 7.07 8.52
N PHE A 458 -10.30 6.21 9.34
CA PHE A 458 -9.84 4.85 9.56
C PHE A 458 -10.65 3.87 8.73
N ALA A 459 -10.08 2.68 8.52
CA ALA A 459 -10.71 1.63 7.74
C ALA A 459 -11.46 0.66 8.67
N PRO A 460 -12.64 0.16 8.28
CA PRO A 460 -13.30 -0.92 8.99
C PRO A 460 -12.72 -2.28 8.58
N SER A 461 -12.51 -3.15 9.57
CA SER A 461 -12.35 -4.59 9.37
C SER A 461 -13.65 -5.28 9.79
N VAL A 462 -14.34 -5.89 8.84
CA VAL A 462 -15.68 -6.47 8.99
C VAL A 462 -15.66 -7.97 8.70
N LEU A 463 -16.47 -8.76 9.41
CA LEU A 463 -16.68 -10.17 9.08
C LEU A 463 -17.15 -10.31 7.63
N ALA A 464 -16.46 -11.14 6.84
CA ALA A 464 -16.71 -11.26 5.40
C ALA A 464 -18.18 -11.62 5.10
N GLU A 465 -18.76 -12.51 5.91
CA GLU A 465 -20.14 -12.97 5.79
C GLU A 465 -21.20 -11.89 6.10
N ARG A 466 -20.81 -10.75 6.69
CA ARG A 466 -21.71 -9.64 7.05
C ARG A 466 -21.40 -8.33 6.32
N VAL A 467 -20.47 -8.32 5.35
CA VAL A 467 -20.05 -7.09 4.67
C VAL A 467 -21.22 -6.35 3.99
N SER A 468 -22.09 -7.08 3.28
CA SER A 468 -23.21 -6.52 2.51
C SER A 468 -24.34 -5.97 3.39
N GLU A 469 -24.34 -6.30 4.68
CA GLU A 469 -25.27 -5.73 5.65
C GLU A 469 -24.92 -4.29 6.06
N TRP A 470 -23.63 -3.95 5.98
CA TRP A 470 -23.06 -2.70 6.50
C TRP A 470 -22.50 -1.78 5.42
N PHE A 471 -22.18 -2.33 4.25
CA PHE A 471 -21.67 -1.60 3.10
C PHE A 471 -22.44 -1.98 1.84
N GLU A 472 -22.55 -1.06 0.88
CA GLU A 472 -23.02 -1.34 -0.47
C GLU A 472 -21.91 -2.08 -1.26
N LEU A 473 -21.59 -3.28 -0.78
CA LEU A 473 -20.53 -4.15 -1.29
C LEU A 473 -20.96 -5.62 -1.14
N ASP A 474 -20.97 -6.34 -2.25
CA ASP A 474 -21.32 -7.76 -2.38
C ASP A 474 -20.11 -8.65 -2.75
N HIS A 475 -18.91 -8.07 -2.73
CA HIS A 475 -17.65 -8.74 -3.05
C HIS A 475 -16.69 -8.73 -1.85
N PRO A 476 -15.80 -9.74 -1.73
CA PRO A 476 -14.71 -9.70 -0.77
C PRO A 476 -13.75 -8.51 -1.02
N SER A 477 -13.28 -7.89 0.06
CA SER A 477 -12.22 -6.88 0.02
C SER A 477 -11.16 -7.21 1.09
N PRO A 478 -10.40 -8.31 0.95
CA PRO A 478 -9.52 -8.79 2.02
C PRO A 478 -8.33 -7.86 2.32
N TYR A 479 -8.00 -6.94 1.41
CA TYR A 479 -6.75 -6.16 1.45
C TYR A 479 -6.93 -4.65 1.67
N MET A 480 -8.13 -4.17 2.01
CA MET A 480 -8.42 -2.73 2.09
C MET A 480 -8.12 -1.96 0.79
N LEU A 481 -8.48 -2.53 -0.36
CA LEU A 481 -8.22 -1.94 -1.69
C LEU A 481 -9.50 -1.50 -2.41
N LEU A 482 -10.66 -1.64 -1.77
CA LEU A 482 -11.94 -1.19 -2.26
C LEU A 482 -12.58 -0.20 -1.29
N VAL A 483 -13.09 0.89 -1.83
CA VAL A 483 -13.98 1.82 -1.12
C VAL A 483 -15.41 1.51 -1.52
N ALA A 484 -16.28 1.39 -0.51
CA ALA A 484 -17.70 1.17 -0.69
C ALA A 484 -18.51 2.20 0.10
N PRO A 485 -19.68 2.62 -0.40
CA PRO A 485 -20.63 3.37 0.41
C PRO A 485 -21.07 2.56 1.62
N VAL A 486 -21.22 3.21 2.78
CA VAL A 486 -21.89 2.63 3.95
C VAL A 486 -23.35 2.37 3.60
N SER A 487 -23.91 1.23 4.03
CA SER A 487 -25.29 0.85 3.75
C SER A 487 -26.26 1.92 4.24
N LYS A 488 -27.24 2.29 3.40
CA LYS A 488 -28.28 3.29 3.76
C LYS A 488 -29.03 2.94 5.05
N ARG A 489 -29.09 1.65 5.40
CA ARG A 489 -29.76 1.16 6.63
C ARG A 489 -29.12 1.71 7.91
N VAL A 490 -27.80 1.89 7.91
CA VAL A 490 -27.03 2.31 9.09
C VAL A 490 -26.55 3.75 9.00
N ARG A 491 -27.02 4.51 7.99
CA ARG A 491 -26.73 5.95 7.85
C ARG A 491 -27.64 6.75 8.78
N LEU A 492 -27.10 7.83 9.32
CA LEU A 492 -27.85 8.81 10.08
C LEU A 492 -28.23 9.98 9.16
N PRO A 493 -29.41 10.61 9.37
CA PRO A 493 -29.76 11.83 8.65
C PRO A 493 -28.80 12.96 9.02
N LEU A 494 -28.48 13.83 8.06
CA LEU A 494 -27.66 15.01 8.32
C LEU A 494 -28.45 16.03 9.14
N PRO A 495 -27.83 16.66 10.15
CA PRO A 495 -28.44 17.76 10.85
C PRO A 495 -28.48 19.01 9.95
N ASP A 496 -29.54 19.82 10.10
CA ASP A 496 -29.83 20.99 9.26
C ASP A 496 -28.75 22.11 9.33
N ASP A 497 -27.84 22.06 10.32
CA ASP A 497 -26.80 23.06 10.59
C ASP A 497 -25.42 22.73 9.97
N GLU A 498 -25.31 21.65 9.18
CA GLU A 498 -24.05 21.24 8.54
C GLU A 498 -23.48 22.33 7.60
N GLU A 499 -24.33 23.14 6.97
CA GLU A 499 -23.90 24.19 6.02
C GLU A 499 -22.88 25.18 6.63
N GLY A 500 -22.83 25.32 7.96
CA GLY A 500 -21.85 26.15 8.66
C GLY A 500 -20.48 25.50 8.92
N LEU A 501 -20.31 24.20 8.68
CA LEU A 501 -19.07 23.46 8.97
C LEU A 501 -18.13 23.45 7.77
N PHE A 502 -16.90 23.93 7.99
CA PHE A 502 -15.87 24.04 6.96
C PHE A 502 -14.84 22.90 7.04
N GLY A 503 -14.53 22.30 5.90
CA GLY A 503 -13.45 21.32 5.76
C GLY A 503 -13.52 20.19 6.79
N ILE A 504 -12.47 20.07 7.61
CA ILE A 504 -12.29 18.97 8.56
C ILE A 504 -13.35 18.97 9.68
N ASP A 505 -13.95 20.12 10.00
CA ASP A 505 -14.98 20.20 11.03
C ASP A 505 -16.23 19.38 10.68
N LYS A 506 -16.44 19.06 9.39
CA LYS A 506 -17.50 18.13 8.94
C LYS A 506 -17.38 16.72 9.54
N LEU A 507 -16.20 16.32 10.04
CA LEU A 507 -16.00 15.04 10.73
C LEU A 507 -16.65 14.98 12.11
N LYS A 508 -16.96 16.13 12.72
CA LYS A 508 -17.60 16.17 14.04
C LYS A 508 -19.06 15.69 13.99
N VAL A 509 -19.66 15.62 12.79
CA VAL A 509 -21.05 15.20 12.59
C VAL A 509 -21.11 13.68 12.38
N PRO A 510 -21.84 12.94 13.25
CA PRO A 510 -22.13 11.52 13.00
C PRO A 510 -22.95 11.33 11.73
N ARG A 511 -22.49 10.45 10.85
CA ARG A 511 -23.16 10.13 9.56
C ARG A 511 -23.70 8.71 9.49
N SER A 512 -23.38 7.88 10.48
CA SER A 512 -23.79 6.48 10.53
C SER A 512 -23.71 5.95 11.96
N GLU A 513 -24.19 4.74 12.17
CA GLU A 513 -23.99 3.97 13.41
C GLU A 513 -22.51 3.62 13.67
N ILE A 514 -21.63 3.80 12.67
CA ILE A 514 -20.19 3.53 12.72
C ILE A 514 -19.37 4.78 12.33
N PRO A 515 -19.51 5.88 13.08
CA PRO A 515 -18.96 7.18 12.69
C PRO A 515 -17.44 7.19 12.58
N ALA A 516 -16.71 6.36 13.33
CA ALA A 516 -15.24 6.42 13.35
C ALA A 516 -14.59 5.98 12.03
N VAL A 517 -15.30 5.19 11.23
CA VAL A 517 -14.86 4.62 9.94
C VAL A 517 -15.65 5.15 8.74
N THR A 518 -16.60 6.06 8.98
CA THR A 518 -17.45 6.65 7.93
C THR A 518 -16.88 7.99 7.49
N HIS A 519 -16.62 8.13 6.19
CA HIS A 519 -16.16 9.38 5.60
C HIS A 519 -17.30 10.39 5.44
N VAL A 520 -16.95 11.65 5.18
CA VAL A 520 -17.92 12.74 4.96
C VAL A 520 -18.87 12.49 3.78
N ASP A 521 -18.42 11.71 2.80
CA ASP A 521 -19.19 11.28 1.61
C ASP A 521 -19.92 9.94 1.82
N TYR A 522 -20.04 9.47 3.06
CA TYR A 522 -20.62 8.18 3.45
C TYR A 522 -19.88 6.95 2.91
N SER A 523 -18.63 7.08 2.49
CA SER A 523 -17.82 5.95 2.08
C SER A 523 -16.97 5.38 3.21
N ALA A 524 -16.47 4.16 3.02
CA ALA A 524 -15.44 3.56 3.87
C ALA A 524 -14.55 2.63 3.04
N ARG A 525 -13.27 2.50 3.43
CA ARG A 525 -12.32 1.57 2.79
C ARG A 525 -12.29 0.24 3.52
N VAL A 526 -12.97 -0.77 2.98
CA VAL A 526 -13.36 -1.96 3.73
C VAL A 526 -12.30 -3.06 3.68
N GLN A 527 -12.01 -3.68 4.82
CA GLN A 527 -11.39 -5.01 4.91
C GLN A 527 -12.42 -6.07 5.25
N THR A 528 -12.61 -7.09 4.41
CA THR A 528 -13.34 -8.30 4.79
C THR A 528 -12.40 -9.29 5.48
N VAL A 529 -12.75 -9.74 6.67
CA VAL A 529 -11.98 -10.71 7.47
C VAL A 529 -12.58 -12.09 7.30
N HIS A 530 -11.74 -13.05 6.90
CA HIS A 530 -12.14 -14.43 6.61
C HIS A 530 -11.56 -15.37 7.66
N ARG A 531 -12.35 -16.34 8.12
CA ARG A 531 -11.93 -17.32 9.12
C ARG A 531 -10.79 -18.21 8.61
N GLU A 532 -10.75 -18.47 7.31
CA GLU A 532 -9.77 -19.34 6.65
C GLU A 532 -8.37 -18.72 6.61
N THR A 533 -8.26 -17.39 6.59
CA THR A 533 -6.97 -16.69 6.47
C THR A 533 -6.50 -16.09 7.79
N ASN A 534 -7.41 -15.59 8.64
CA ASN A 534 -7.06 -15.04 9.94
C ASN A 534 -8.13 -15.39 11.00
N PRO A 535 -8.12 -16.63 11.53
CA PRO A 535 -9.14 -17.10 12.45
C PRO A 535 -9.17 -16.31 13.77
N ARG A 536 -8.02 -15.96 14.35
CA ARG A 536 -7.96 -15.21 15.62
C ARG A 536 -8.53 -13.81 15.50
N TYR A 537 -8.26 -13.12 14.38
CA TYR A 537 -8.83 -11.80 14.13
C TYR A 537 -10.34 -11.87 13.84
N HIS A 538 -10.78 -12.90 13.10
CA HIS A 538 -12.21 -13.20 12.91
C HIS A 538 -12.91 -13.47 14.26
N ASP A 539 -12.29 -14.23 15.15
CA ASP A 539 -12.83 -14.57 16.47
C ASP A 539 -12.97 -13.33 17.36
N LEU A 540 -11.98 -12.42 17.39
CA LEU A 540 -12.09 -11.16 18.11
C LEU A 540 -13.31 -10.34 17.64
N ILE A 541 -13.44 -10.17 16.33
CA ILE A 541 -14.54 -9.40 15.73
C ILE A 541 -15.88 -10.11 15.98
N SER A 542 -15.92 -11.44 15.96
CA SER A 542 -17.13 -12.22 16.26
C SER A 542 -17.59 -12.05 17.71
N HIS A 543 -16.66 -12.01 18.67
CA HIS A 543 -17.00 -11.72 20.07
C HIS A 543 -17.47 -10.27 20.25
N PHE A 544 -16.83 -9.32 19.55
CA PHE A 544 -17.28 -7.94 19.53
C PHE A 544 -18.69 -7.80 18.95
N ASP A 545 -18.98 -8.50 17.85
CA ASP A 545 -20.31 -8.57 17.24
C ASP A 545 -21.36 -9.14 18.21
N ALA A 546 -21.05 -10.26 18.86
CA ALA A 546 -21.96 -10.89 19.81
C ALA A 546 -22.32 -9.97 20.99
N LEU A 547 -21.37 -9.12 21.41
CA LEU A 547 -21.55 -8.16 22.49
C LEU A 547 -22.29 -6.89 22.05
N THR A 548 -22.06 -6.43 20.83
CA THR A 548 -22.41 -5.06 20.40
C THR A 548 -23.45 -4.99 19.28
N GLY A 549 -23.69 -6.10 18.59
CA GLY A 549 -24.43 -6.17 17.33
C GLY A 549 -23.67 -5.62 16.11
N CYS A 550 -22.40 -5.22 16.28
CA CYS A 550 -21.58 -4.61 15.24
C CYS A 550 -20.45 -5.58 14.80
N PRO A 551 -20.49 -6.11 13.57
CA PRO A 551 -19.54 -7.13 13.09
C PRO A 551 -18.25 -6.55 12.54
N LEU A 552 -17.84 -5.38 13.02
CA LEU A 552 -16.64 -4.71 12.53
C LEU A 552 -15.92 -3.95 13.64
N VAL A 553 -14.62 -3.76 13.44
CA VAL A 553 -13.76 -2.94 14.30
C VAL A 553 -13.05 -1.89 13.45
N VAL A 554 -12.63 -0.79 14.07
CA VAL A 554 -11.67 0.14 13.45
C VAL A 554 -10.34 -0.60 13.31
N ASN A 555 -9.70 -0.47 12.15
CA ASN A 555 -8.34 -0.97 11.92
C ASN A 555 -7.48 0.12 11.27
N THR A 556 -6.30 0.30 11.83
CA THR A 556 -5.24 1.14 11.27
C THR A 556 -3.88 0.50 11.49
N SER A 557 -2.87 0.96 10.76
CA SER A 557 -1.52 0.41 10.86
C SER A 557 -0.98 0.46 12.28
N PHE A 558 -0.19 -0.50 12.73
CA PHE A 558 0.49 -0.38 14.03
C PHE A 558 1.82 0.35 13.84
N ASN A 559 1.76 1.68 13.95
CA ASN A 559 2.88 2.62 13.89
C ASN A 559 2.44 4.03 14.31
N VAL A 560 3.41 4.94 14.39
CA VAL A 560 3.24 6.39 14.54
C VAL A 560 3.64 7.11 13.25
N ARG A 561 3.35 8.41 13.12
CA ARG A 561 3.75 9.22 11.94
C ARG A 561 5.27 9.11 11.71
N GLY A 562 5.66 8.85 10.47
CA GLY A 562 7.07 8.72 10.05
C GLY A 562 7.69 7.33 10.19
N GLU A 563 7.08 6.42 10.97
CA GLU A 563 7.63 5.08 11.20
C GLU A 563 6.97 4.01 10.31
N PRO A 564 7.72 3.00 9.82
CA PRO A 564 7.13 1.78 9.25
C PRO A 564 6.22 1.03 10.23
N VAL A 565 5.35 0.16 9.73
CA VAL A 565 4.56 -0.75 10.59
C VAL A 565 5.51 -1.57 11.48
N VAL A 566 5.20 -1.71 12.77
CA VAL A 566 6.02 -2.47 13.73
C VAL A 566 6.24 -3.90 13.23
N CYS A 567 7.47 -4.39 13.33
CA CYS A 567 7.84 -5.72 12.86
C CYS A 567 8.06 -6.67 14.04
N THR A 568 8.92 -6.29 14.99
CA THR A 568 9.33 -7.11 16.13
C THR A 568 8.47 -6.87 17.37
N PRO A 569 8.45 -7.78 18.37
CA PRO A 569 7.83 -7.53 19.67
C PRO A 569 8.41 -6.28 20.35
N ALA A 570 9.71 -6.00 20.16
CA ALA A 570 10.36 -4.81 20.68
C ALA A 570 9.83 -3.52 20.03
N ASP A 571 9.58 -3.54 18.71
CA ASP A 571 8.97 -2.40 18.02
C ASP A 571 7.55 -2.14 18.53
N ALA A 572 6.76 -3.21 18.70
CA ALA A 572 5.39 -3.14 19.21
C ALA A 572 5.35 -2.55 20.63
N TYR A 573 6.21 -3.04 21.53
CA TYR A 573 6.31 -2.54 22.90
C TYR A 573 6.77 -1.08 22.94
N ARG A 574 7.80 -0.70 22.17
CA ARG A 574 8.24 0.71 22.08
C ARG A 574 7.13 1.62 21.58
N CYS A 575 6.43 1.21 20.52
CA CYS A 575 5.31 1.99 19.96
C CYS A 575 4.18 2.13 20.99
N PHE A 576 3.83 1.05 21.68
CA PHE A 576 2.88 1.06 22.78
C PHE A 576 3.30 2.02 23.90
N MET A 577 4.57 1.97 24.33
CA MET A 577 5.07 2.82 25.40
C MET A 577 5.12 4.31 25.02
N ARG A 578 5.40 4.61 23.75
CA ARG A 578 5.43 5.98 23.19
C ARG A 578 4.06 6.60 22.91
N THR A 579 2.98 5.82 22.94
CA THR A 579 1.61 6.26 22.59
C THR A 579 0.65 6.12 23.78
N GLU A 580 -0.56 6.68 23.64
CA GLU A 580 -1.65 6.54 24.62
C GLU A 580 -2.56 5.33 24.34
N MET A 581 -2.05 4.24 23.76
CA MET A 581 -2.86 3.01 23.64
C MET A 581 -3.17 2.45 25.04
N ASP A 582 -4.37 1.93 25.23
CA ASP A 582 -4.82 1.40 26.52
C ASP A 582 -4.24 0.00 26.79
N TYR A 583 -4.22 -0.83 25.74
CA TYR A 583 -3.71 -2.19 25.80
C TYR A 583 -2.78 -2.50 24.63
N LEU A 584 -1.83 -3.39 24.87
CA LEU A 584 -1.05 -4.08 23.85
C LEU A 584 -1.27 -5.58 24.01
N VAL A 585 -1.52 -6.26 22.90
CA VAL A 585 -1.62 -7.71 22.84
C VAL A 585 -0.56 -8.22 21.86
N ILE A 586 0.37 -9.02 22.36
CA ILE A 586 1.37 -9.74 21.56
C ILE A 586 1.12 -11.23 21.71
N GLU A 587 0.53 -11.85 20.69
CA GLU A 587 0.01 -13.21 20.76
C GLU A 587 -0.97 -13.37 21.95
N ASN A 588 -0.59 -14.14 22.98
CA ASN A 588 -1.41 -14.39 24.16
C ASN A 588 -1.00 -13.54 25.37
N HIS A 589 -0.14 -12.54 25.19
CA HIS A 589 0.34 -11.66 26.23
C HIS A 589 -0.42 -10.34 26.19
N LEU A 590 -1.27 -10.11 27.18
CA LEU A 590 -2.01 -8.86 27.37
C LEU A 590 -1.24 -7.93 28.31
N LEU A 591 -0.97 -6.72 27.84
CA LEU A 591 -0.29 -5.67 28.58
C LEU A 591 -1.26 -4.49 28.76
N ALA A 592 -1.51 -4.12 30.02
CA ALA A 592 -2.26 -2.91 30.35
C ALA A 592 -1.32 -1.73 30.51
N LYS A 593 -1.62 -0.60 29.85
CA LYS A 593 -0.80 0.61 29.87
C LYS A 593 -0.54 1.15 31.29
N PRO A 594 -1.53 1.22 32.21
CA PRO A 594 -1.33 1.76 33.55
C PRO A 594 -0.41 0.91 34.45
N GLU A 595 -0.20 -0.37 34.10
CA GLU A 595 0.60 -1.31 34.88
C GLU A 595 2.06 -1.33 34.44
N GLN A 596 2.38 -0.72 33.29
CA GLN A 596 3.74 -0.74 32.76
C GLN A 596 4.70 0.11 33.60
N PRO A 597 5.97 -0.28 33.69
CA PRO A 597 6.98 0.55 34.29
C PRO A 597 7.10 1.90 33.56
N ALA A 598 7.59 2.92 34.28
CA ALA A 598 7.82 4.23 33.70
C ALA A 598 8.78 4.14 32.49
N TRP A 599 8.30 4.53 31.32
CA TRP A 599 9.10 4.57 30.10
C TRP A 599 10.15 5.68 30.19
N LYS A 600 11.42 5.30 30.12
CA LYS A 600 12.54 6.23 30.03
C LYS A 600 13.18 6.09 28.66
N GLU A 601 13.18 7.18 27.92
CA GLU A 601 13.78 7.25 26.61
C GLU A 601 14.61 8.53 26.51
N GLU A 602 15.80 8.42 25.90
CA GLU A 602 16.65 9.57 25.67
C GLU A 602 16.25 10.28 24.37
N GLY A 603 16.01 11.60 24.46
CA GLY A 603 15.63 12.43 23.33
C GLY A 603 14.13 12.42 23.00
N ASP A 604 13.77 13.19 21.97
CA ASP A 604 12.41 13.24 21.44
C ASP A 604 12.30 12.30 20.24
N TRP A 605 11.71 11.13 20.45
CA TRP A 605 11.53 10.12 19.39
C TRP A 605 10.74 10.66 18.19
N LYS A 606 9.93 11.73 18.37
CA LYS A 606 9.18 12.36 17.28
C LYS A 606 10.08 13.06 16.26
N GLN A 607 11.33 13.35 16.62
CA GLN A 607 12.33 13.96 15.74
C GLN A 607 13.22 12.92 15.06
N ALA A 608 13.11 11.63 15.44
CA ALA A 608 13.93 10.57 14.87
C ALA A 608 13.49 10.16 13.45
N TYR A 609 12.27 10.53 13.04
CA TYR A 609 11.69 10.13 11.76
C TYR A 609 11.36 11.34 10.90
N GLU A 610 11.66 11.22 9.61
CA GLU A 610 11.29 12.23 8.62
C GLU A 610 9.76 12.23 8.42
N LEU A 611 9.17 13.41 8.33
CA LEU A 611 7.72 13.55 8.15
C LEU A 611 7.34 13.46 6.67
N ASP A 612 6.20 12.80 6.41
CA ASP A 612 5.54 12.73 5.08
C ASP A 612 4.65 13.93 4.79
#